data_AF-A0AAU2PGW0-F1
#
_entry.id   AF-A0AAU2PGW0-F1
#
_cell.length_a   1.000
_cell.length_b   1.000
_cell.length_c   1.000
_cell.angle_alpha   90.00
_cell.angle_beta   90.00
_cell.angle_gamma   90.00
#
_symmetry.space_group_name_H-M   'P 1'
#
loop_
_entity.id
_entity.type
_entity.pdbx_description
1 polymer ?
#
loop_
_entity_poly.entity_id
_entity_poly.type
_entity_poly.pdbx_seq_one_letter_code
_entity_poly.pdbx_strand_id
1 'polypeptide(L)'
;MSAEFGSRSGAQGRISQWLRGRRPKETADDGSGREALLLAAAAAGLPLAQAAYPSGYRCSCDRVGCPTPARHPISFAWQTQSTTDRAQIERWARHQPQANFITATGMVHDVLDVPLDAGREALERLLASGIDVGPVAQSGADRMLFFTATRGTPEDPDEWWPCELDCHPETMDEHPGLRWHCRGSYVLVPPAQLPGDLSVDWVRGPEHPLPDPLTILEILTDACARYAGDGSEQLAAWPHRG
;
A
#
# COMPACT_ATOMS: atom_id res chain seq x y z
N MET A 1 50.31 28.76 27.69
CA MET A 1 49.56 27.59 28.21
C MET A 1 48.11 27.83 27.83
N SER A 2 47.73 27.38 26.63
CA SER A 2 46.41 27.60 26.06
C SER A 2 45.61 26.29 26.17
N ALA A 3 44.38 26.41 26.67
CA ALA A 3 43.44 25.31 26.81
C ALA A 3 42.76 25.04 25.46
N GLU A 4 42.74 23.77 25.04
CA GLU A 4 41.89 23.31 23.95
C GLU A 4 40.92 22.25 24.48
N PHE A 5 39.64 22.60 24.41
CA PHE A 5 38.52 21.67 24.47
C PHE A 5 38.44 20.95 23.12
N GLY A 6 38.52 19.62 23.12
CA GLY A 6 38.34 18.77 21.95
C GLY A 6 37.34 17.65 22.27
N SER A 7 36.25 17.64 21.52
CA SER A 7 35.00 16.91 21.74
C SER A 7 35.09 15.40 21.50
N ARG A 8 34.18 14.68 22.15
CA ARG A 8 33.93 13.24 21.99
C ARG A 8 33.41 12.97 20.57
N SER A 9 34.15 12.16 19.80
CA SER A 9 33.79 11.71 18.47
C SER A 9 32.67 10.67 18.51
N GLY A 10 31.70 10.85 17.62
CA GLY A 10 30.43 10.14 17.56
C GLY A 10 30.52 8.64 17.33
N ALA A 11 29.58 7.94 17.96
CA ALA A 11 29.26 6.55 17.65
C ALA A 11 28.72 6.47 16.21
N GLN A 12 29.53 5.93 15.30
CA GLN A 12 29.12 5.64 13.93
C GLN A 12 27.97 4.63 13.92
N GLY A 13 26.88 5.03 13.27
CA GLY A 13 25.65 4.28 13.13
C GLY A 13 25.86 2.93 12.44
N ARG A 14 25.46 1.86 13.15
CA ARG A 14 25.47 0.47 12.69
C ARG A 14 24.17 0.05 11.97
N ILE A 15 23.48 0.97 11.29
CA ILE A 15 22.08 0.74 10.88
C ILE A 15 21.87 0.67 9.35
N SER A 16 22.85 1.05 8.52
CA SER A 16 22.65 1.17 7.06
C SER A 16 22.84 -0.12 6.23
N GLN A 17 22.86 -1.31 6.86
CA GLN A 17 23.19 -2.56 6.16
C GLN A 17 21.98 -3.45 5.84
N TRP A 18 20.84 -3.28 6.50
CA TRP A 18 19.67 -4.14 6.28
C TRP A 18 18.77 -3.68 5.12
N LEU A 19 18.84 -2.39 4.73
CA LEU A 19 18.09 -1.82 3.60
C LEU A 19 18.70 -2.14 2.21
N ARG A 20 19.81 -2.89 2.15
CA ARG A 20 20.34 -3.47 0.90
C ARG A 20 20.13 -4.99 0.88
N GLY A 21 18.89 -5.41 1.07
CA GLY A 21 18.46 -6.79 0.92
C GLY A 21 18.12 -7.15 -0.53
N ARG A 22 19.13 -7.65 -1.25
CA ARG A 22 19.06 -8.73 -2.27
C ARG A 22 17.69 -8.94 -2.95
N ARG A 23 17.52 -8.44 -4.18
CA ARG A 23 16.46 -8.87 -5.13
C ARG A 23 16.47 -10.40 -5.20
N PRO A 24 15.40 -11.10 -4.79
CA PRO A 24 15.32 -12.55 -4.95
C PRO A 24 15.46 -12.87 -6.43
N LYS A 25 16.36 -13.80 -6.74
CA LYS A 25 16.44 -14.45 -8.05
C LYS A 25 15.08 -15.09 -8.31
N GLU A 26 14.42 -14.77 -9.42
CA GLU A 26 13.17 -15.39 -9.88
C GLU A 26 13.33 -16.91 -9.85
N THR A 27 12.88 -17.52 -8.76
CA THR A 27 12.38 -18.88 -8.79
C THR A 27 10.95 -18.73 -9.26
N ALA A 28 10.60 -19.41 -10.36
CA ALA A 28 9.20 -19.56 -10.74
C ALA A 28 8.42 -19.97 -9.49
N ASP A 29 7.61 -19.05 -8.97
CA ASP A 29 6.73 -19.27 -7.82
C ASP A 29 5.80 -20.41 -8.24
N ASP A 30 6.03 -21.60 -7.69
CA ASP A 30 5.02 -22.63 -7.79
C ASP A 30 3.76 -22.02 -7.14
N GLY A 31 2.59 -22.19 -7.74
CA GLY A 31 1.39 -21.47 -7.31
C GLY A 31 0.99 -21.61 -5.83
N SER A 32 1.71 -22.42 -5.02
CA SER A 32 1.53 -22.52 -3.58
C SER A 32 1.93 -21.24 -2.83
N GLY A 33 2.93 -20.49 -3.29
CA GLY A 33 3.38 -19.26 -2.63
C GLY A 33 2.31 -18.16 -2.67
N ARG A 34 1.84 -17.83 -3.88
CA ARG A 34 0.70 -16.92 -4.08
C ARG A 34 -0.57 -17.37 -3.34
N GLU A 35 -0.97 -18.64 -3.44
CA GLU A 35 -2.17 -19.14 -2.75
C GLU A 35 -2.04 -18.95 -1.23
N ALA A 36 -0.88 -19.26 -0.65
CA ALA A 36 -0.64 -19.07 0.79
C ALA A 36 -0.75 -17.61 1.23
N LEU A 37 -0.21 -16.67 0.44
CA LEU A 37 -0.30 -15.23 0.74
C LEU A 37 -1.75 -14.70 0.69
N LEU A 38 -2.54 -15.13 -0.29
CA LEU A 38 -3.96 -14.78 -0.38
C LEU A 38 -4.75 -15.34 0.81
N LEU A 39 -4.47 -16.58 1.20
CA LEU A 39 -5.09 -17.20 2.37
C LEU A 39 -4.67 -16.54 3.68
N ALA A 40 -3.43 -16.08 3.79
CA ALA A 40 -2.96 -15.31 4.94
C ALA A 40 -3.69 -13.96 5.05
N ALA A 41 -3.86 -13.25 3.93
CA ALA A 41 -4.64 -12.00 3.88
C ALA A 41 -6.10 -12.22 4.30
N ALA A 42 -6.74 -13.28 3.80
CA ALA A 42 -8.12 -13.61 4.19
C ALA A 42 -8.24 -14.06 5.66
N ALA A 43 -7.25 -14.79 6.17
CA ALA A 43 -7.18 -15.17 7.59
C ALA A 43 -6.98 -13.96 8.51
N ALA A 44 -6.32 -12.90 8.03
CA ALA A 44 -6.22 -11.61 8.70
C ALA A 44 -7.51 -10.77 8.59
N GLY A 45 -8.57 -11.31 7.96
CA GLY A 45 -9.87 -10.68 7.84
C GLY A 45 -10.04 -9.79 6.61
N LEU A 46 -9.07 -9.71 5.70
CA LEU A 46 -9.17 -8.90 4.48
C LEU A 46 -10.07 -9.60 3.44
N PRO A 47 -11.25 -9.06 3.10
CA PRO A 47 -12.17 -9.71 2.17
C PRO A 47 -11.67 -9.53 0.74
N LEU A 48 -11.47 -10.63 0.02
CA LEU A 48 -10.84 -10.65 -1.30
C LEU A 48 -11.85 -10.77 -2.43
N ALA A 49 -11.60 -10.08 -3.55
CA ALA A 49 -12.26 -10.29 -4.83
C ALA A 49 -11.23 -10.31 -5.97
N GLN A 50 -11.56 -10.98 -7.08
CA GLN A 50 -10.68 -11.07 -8.25
C GLN A 50 -10.56 -9.72 -8.97
N ALA A 51 -9.35 -9.41 -9.41
CA ALA A 51 -9.01 -8.19 -10.11
C ALA A 51 -8.25 -8.48 -11.41
N ALA A 52 -8.31 -7.51 -12.31
CA ALA A 52 -7.62 -7.55 -13.58
C ALA A 52 -6.11 -7.62 -13.36
N TYR A 53 -5.40 -8.17 -14.34
CA TYR A 53 -3.96 -8.40 -14.29
C TYR A 53 -3.32 -7.94 -15.61
N PRO A 54 -1.97 -7.80 -15.65
CA PRO A 54 -1.29 -7.44 -16.88
C PRO A 54 -1.38 -8.57 -17.91
N SER A 55 -1.76 -8.23 -19.14
CA SER A 55 -1.79 -9.14 -20.29
C SER A 55 -0.95 -8.52 -21.41
N GLY A 56 0.35 -8.84 -21.43
CA GLY A 56 1.34 -8.15 -22.27
C GLY A 56 1.40 -6.65 -21.94
N TYR A 57 1.26 -5.80 -22.96
CA TYR A 57 1.19 -4.34 -22.79
C TYR A 57 -0.23 -3.80 -22.51
N ARG A 58 -1.17 -4.68 -22.13
CA ARG A 58 -2.59 -4.35 -21.94
C ARG A 58 -3.11 -4.86 -20.59
N CYS A 59 -4.34 -4.47 -20.27
CA CYS A 59 -5.11 -5.02 -19.16
C CYS A 59 -5.84 -6.29 -19.59
N SER A 60 -5.98 -7.28 -18.70
CA SER A 60 -6.75 -8.51 -18.93
C SER A 60 -8.27 -8.29 -19.13
N CYS A 61 -8.76 -7.05 -19.05
CA CYS A 61 -10.15 -6.70 -19.28
C CYS A 61 -10.50 -6.41 -20.75
N ASP A 62 -9.50 -6.50 -21.64
CA ASP A 62 -9.59 -6.25 -23.09
C ASP A 62 -10.12 -4.85 -23.50
N ARG A 63 -10.35 -3.95 -22.53
CA ARG A 63 -10.76 -2.57 -22.79
C ARG A 63 -9.58 -1.78 -23.35
N VAL A 64 -9.73 -1.30 -24.59
CA VAL A 64 -8.81 -0.31 -25.18
C VAL A 64 -8.88 0.98 -24.35
N GLY A 65 -7.71 1.47 -23.91
CA GLY A 65 -7.64 2.65 -23.05
C GLY A 65 -8.20 2.41 -21.64
N CYS A 66 -7.99 1.21 -21.07
CA CYS A 66 -8.28 0.95 -19.66
C CYS A 66 -7.63 2.04 -18.78
N PRO A 67 -8.41 2.76 -17.95
CA PRO A 67 -7.89 3.88 -17.16
C PRO A 67 -6.98 3.40 -16.01
N THR A 68 -7.19 2.19 -15.51
CA THR A 68 -6.45 1.60 -14.38
C THR A 68 -5.95 0.18 -14.72
N PRO A 69 -5.02 0.04 -15.69
CA PRO A 69 -4.61 -1.27 -16.17
C PRO A 69 -4.12 -2.18 -15.04
N ALA A 70 -4.64 -3.41 -15.00
CA ALA A 70 -4.32 -4.44 -14.02
C ALA A 70 -4.62 -4.10 -12.54
N ARG A 71 -5.45 -3.08 -12.27
CA ARG A 71 -5.74 -2.62 -10.89
C ARG A 71 -7.20 -2.75 -10.49
N HIS A 72 -8.11 -2.78 -11.47
CA HIS A 72 -9.54 -2.77 -11.19
C HIS A 72 -10.11 -4.18 -10.93
N PRO A 73 -11.19 -4.30 -10.14
CA PRO A 73 -11.95 -5.53 -9.99
C PRO A 73 -12.49 -6.03 -11.34
N ILE A 74 -12.64 -7.36 -11.47
CA ILE A 74 -13.23 -7.95 -12.69
C ILE A 74 -14.76 -7.78 -12.69
N SER A 75 -15.38 -7.86 -11.52
CA SER A 75 -16.83 -7.78 -11.33
C SER A 75 -17.24 -6.40 -10.86
N PHE A 76 -18.32 -5.84 -11.40
CA PHE A 76 -18.93 -4.62 -10.86
C PHE A 76 -19.59 -4.82 -9.50
N ALA A 77 -19.85 -6.07 -9.11
CA ALA A 77 -20.39 -6.44 -7.80
C ALA A 77 -19.27 -6.82 -6.81
N TRP A 78 -18.06 -6.30 -6.99
CA TRP A 78 -16.89 -6.68 -6.20
C TRP A 78 -17.08 -6.43 -4.71
N GLN A 79 -17.79 -5.38 -4.31
CA GLN A 79 -18.06 -5.06 -2.91
C GLN A 79 -18.79 -6.23 -2.21
N THR A 80 -19.85 -6.74 -2.84
CA THR A 80 -20.69 -7.81 -2.28
C THR A 80 -20.12 -9.20 -2.53
N GLN A 81 -19.20 -9.35 -3.49
CA GLN A 81 -18.53 -10.61 -3.80
C GLN A 81 -17.20 -10.79 -3.06
N SER A 82 -16.68 -9.74 -2.41
CA SER A 82 -15.46 -9.83 -1.60
C SER A 82 -15.68 -10.76 -0.41
N THR A 83 -14.76 -11.69 -0.18
CA THR A 83 -14.95 -12.77 0.78
C THR A 83 -13.65 -13.16 1.48
N THR A 84 -13.77 -13.70 2.69
CA THR A 84 -12.69 -14.39 3.41
C THR A 84 -12.84 -15.92 3.34
N ASP A 85 -13.81 -16.44 2.58
CA ASP A 85 -14.04 -17.87 2.43
C ASP A 85 -12.85 -18.55 1.73
N ARG A 86 -12.17 -19.42 2.49
CA ARG A 86 -10.99 -20.15 2.05
C ARG A 86 -11.24 -20.95 0.77
N ALA A 87 -12.34 -21.70 0.69
CA ALA A 87 -12.60 -22.58 -0.44
C ALA A 87 -12.84 -21.78 -1.73
N GLN A 88 -13.47 -20.61 -1.63
CA GLN A 88 -13.66 -19.68 -2.73
C GLN A 88 -12.36 -19.06 -3.20
N ILE A 89 -11.50 -18.62 -2.28
CA ILE A 89 -10.20 -18.04 -2.62
C ILE A 89 -9.29 -19.07 -3.29
N GLU A 90 -9.19 -20.28 -2.72
CA GLU A 90 -8.42 -21.38 -3.33
C GLU A 90 -8.93 -21.70 -4.74
N ARG A 91 -10.25 -21.77 -4.92
CA ARG A 91 -10.86 -21.99 -6.24
C ARG A 91 -10.47 -20.89 -7.21
N TRP A 92 -10.59 -19.62 -6.84
CA TRP A 92 -10.22 -18.50 -7.69
C TRP A 92 -8.73 -18.51 -8.04
N ALA A 93 -7.87 -18.70 -7.05
CA ALA A 93 -6.42 -18.71 -7.22
C ALA A 93 -5.96 -19.81 -8.20
N ARG A 94 -6.57 -21.00 -8.14
CA ARG A 94 -6.27 -22.14 -9.01
C ARG A 94 -6.83 -21.99 -10.43
N HIS A 95 -8.05 -21.47 -10.57
CA HIS A 95 -8.68 -21.32 -11.89
C HIS A 95 -8.14 -20.12 -12.68
N GLN A 96 -7.66 -19.09 -11.99
CA GLN A 96 -7.04 -17.92 -12.62
C GLN A 96 -5.70 -17.60 -11.92
N PRO A 97 -4.62 -18.31 -12.28
CA PRO A 97 -3.31 -18.12 -11.66
C PRO A 97 -2.71 -16.73 -11.85
N GLN A 98 -3.08 -16.04 -12.94
CA GLN A 98 -2.59 -14.70 -13.24
C GLN A 98 -3.43 -13.58 -12.64
N ALA A 99 -4.66 -13.87 -12.17
CA ALA A 99 -5.54 -12.83 -11.66
C ALA A 99 -4.92 -12.14 -10.44
N ASN A 100 -5.01 -10.82 -10.40
CA ASN A 100 -4.76 -10.09 -9.18
C ASN A 100 -5.95 -10.27 -8.22
N PHE A 101 -5.77 -9.85 -6.99
CA PHE A 101 -6.86 -9.72 -6.03
C PHE A 101 -6.88 -8.31 -5.45
N ILE A 102 -8.09 -7.82 -5.17
CA ILE A 102 -8.32 -6.61 -4.40
C ILE A 102 -8.94 -6.98 -3.05
N THR A 103 -8.80 -6.07 -2.09
CA THR A 103 -9.54 -6.09 -0.83
C THR A 103 -10.47 -4.89 -0.76
N ALA A 104 -11.72 -5.11 -0.35
CA ALA A 104 -12.72 -4.07 -0.19
C ALA A 104 -12.54 -3.35 1.16
N THR A 105 -12.27 -2.05 1.13
CA THR A 105 -12.02 -1.22 2.32
C THR A 105 -13.29 -0.61 2.91
N GLY A 106 -13.21 -0.08 4.14
CA GLY A 106 -14.30 0.57 4.86
C GLY A 106 -15.40 -0.35 5.37
N MET A 107 -15.10 -1.64 5.50
CA MET A 107 -15.95 -2.62 6.21
C MET A 107 -15.25 -3.16 7.46
N VAL A 108 -14.01 -3.62 7.31
CA VAL A 108 -13.20 -4.22 8.38
C VAL A 108 -11.85 -3.54 8.55
N HIS A 109 -11.35 -2.92 7.49
CA HIS A 109 -10.06 -2.25 7.43
C HIS A 109 -10.17 -1.08 6.46
N ASP A 110 -9.29 -0.11 6.66
CA ASP A 110 -9.01 0.96 5.71
C ASP A 110 -7.55 0.90 5.28
N VAL A 111 -7.20 1.68 4.24
CA VAL A 111 -5.82 1.78 3.78
C VAL A 111 -5.42 3.25 3.60
N LEU A 112 -4.35 3.65 4.26
CA LEU A 112 -3.67 4.93 4.05
C LEU A 112 -2.61 4.73 2.96
N ASP A 113 -2.83 5.35 1.81
CA ASP A 113 -1.95 5.31 0.65
C ASP A 113 -1.14 6.62 0.56
N VAL A 114 0.18 6.51 0.59
CA VAL A 114 1.12 7.65 0.64
C VAL A 114 2.24 7.49 -0.40
N PRO A 115 2.97 8.58 -0.75
CA PRO A 115 4.14 8.47 -1.61
C PRO A 115 5.19 7.54 -0.98
N LEU A 116 5.86 6.74 -1.80
CA LEU A 116 6.75 5.67 -1.33
C LEU A 116 7.84 6.17 -0.37
N ASP A 117 8.50 7.27 -0.71
CA ASP A 117 9.60 7.79 0.10
C ASP A 117 9.09 8.37 1.43
N ALA A 118 7.96 9.09 1.41
CA ALA A 118 7.29 9.58 2.62
C ALA A 118 6.84 8.41 3.53
N GLY A 119 6.27 7.36 2.93
CA GLY A 119 5.84 6.15 3.63
C GLY A 119 7.01 5.41 4.29
N ARG A 120 8.16 5.31 3.61
CA ARG A 120 9.38 4.70 4.17
C ARG A 120 9.89 5.48 5.37
N GLU A 121 10.01 6.81 5.26
CA GLU A 121 10.39 7.66 6.39
C GLU A 121 9.42 7.49 7.57
N ALA A 122 8.12 7.54 7.30
CA ALA A 122 7.09 7.38 8.32
C ALA A 122 7.16 6.01 9.01
N LEU A 123 7.34 4.93 8.24
CA LEU A 123 7.46 3.57 8.77
C LEU A 123 8.67 3.44 9.72
N GLU A 124 9.82 3.97 9.31
CA GLU A 124 11.02 3.97 10.16
C GLU A 124 10.78 4.72 11.48
N ARG A 125 10.15 5.90 11.42
CA ARG A 125 9.83 6.73 12.59
C ARG A 125 8.82 6.07 13.53
N LEU A 126 7.76 5.47 12.98
CA LEU A 126 6.75 4.75 13.74
C LEU A 126 7.37 3.58 14.52
N LEU A 127 8.16 2.75 13.82
CA LEU A 127 8.83 1.60 14.43
C LEU A 127 9.87 2.02 15.47
N ALA A 128 10.65 3.07 15.21
CA ALA A 128 11.62 3.62 16.16
C ALA A 128 10.94 4.19 17.42
N SER A 129 9.69 4.63 17.31
CA SER A 129 8.89 5.16 18.42
C SER A 129 8.09 4.09 19.16
N GLY A 130 8.20 2.82 18.77
CA GLY A 130 7.43 1.72 19.36
C GLY A 130 5.92 1.82 19.12
N ILE A 131 5.50 2.54 18.07
CA ILE A 131 4.10 2.62 17.67
C ILE A 131 3.74 1.37 16.88
N ASP A 132 2.61 0.74 17.23
CA ASP A 132 2.10 -0.41 16.50
C ASP A 132 1.71 0.00 15.08
N VAL A 133 2.27 -0.71 14.11
CA VAL A 133 1.97 -0.54 12.68
C VAL A 133 1.38 -1.86 12.17
N GLY A 134 0.38 -1.78 11.31
CA GLY A 134 -0.27 -2.95 10.71
C GLY A 134 0.48 -3.51 9.51
N PRO A 135 -0.20 -4.30 8.66
CA PRO A 135 0.35 -4.72 7.38
C PRO A 135 0.70 -3.49 6.53
N VAL A 136 1.81 -3.59 5.79
CA VAL A 136 2.28 -2.52 4.90
C VAL A 136 2.69 -3.12 3.57
N ALA A 137 2.20 -2.56 2.46
CA ALA A 137 2.57 -2.99 1.12
C ALA A 137 3.22 -1.85 0.34
N GLN A 138 4.18 -2.18 -0.52
CA GLN A 138 4.64 -1.28 -1.56
C GLN A 138 3.81 -1.54 -2.82
N SER A 139 3.30 -0.49 -3.47
CA SER A 139 2.52 -0.58 -4.70
C SER A 139 3.28 0.13 -5.82
N GLY A 140 3.81 -0.64 -6.77
CA GLY A 140 4.63 -0.12 -7.85
C GLY A 140 5.92 0.52 -7.34
N ALA A 141 6.28 1.64 -7.96
CA ALA A 141 7.54 2.35 -7.70
C ALA A 141 7.36 3.61 -6.85
N ASP A 142 6.13 3.98 -6.52
CA ASP A 142 5.81 5.34 -6.09
C ASP A 142 4.83 5.42 -4.90
N ARG A 143 4.20 4.30 -4.52
CA ARG A 143 3.20 4.29 -3.44
C ARG A 143 3.48 3.25 -2.35
N MET A 144 3.07 3.57 -1.13
CA MET A 144 3.11 2.68 0.03
C MET A 144 1.74 2.69 0.73
N LEU A 145 1.24 1.50 1.04
CA LEU A 145 -0.09 1.24 1.57
C LEU A 145 0.01 0.77 3.01
N PHE A 146 -0.60 1.49 3.94
CA PHE A 146 -0.68 1.14 5.36
C PHE A 146 -2.08 0.67 5.69
N PHE A 147 -2.22 -0.59 6.09
CA PHE A 147 -3.50 -1.21 6.43
C PHE A 147 -3.82 -0.94 7.90
N THR A 148 -5.01 -0.42 8.17
CA THR A 148 -5.47 -0.01 9.50
C THR A 148 -6.86 -0.58 9.78
N ALA A 149 -7.30 -0.51 11.03
CA ALA A 149 -8.70 -0.73 11.35
C ALA A 149 -9.56 0.32 10.62
N THR A 150 -10.82 -0.01 10.36
CA THR A 150 -11.76 0.95 9.78
C THR A 150 -11.94 2.16 10.71
N ARG A 151 -12.07 3.36 10.13
CA ARG A 151 -12.35 4.59 10.88
C ARG A 151 -13.73 4.51 11.56
N GLY A 152 -13.72 4.12 12.83
CA GLY A 152 -14.93 3.88 13.60
C GLY A 152 -15.67 2.64 13.08
N THR A 153 -16.16 1.84 14.01
CA THR A 153 -17.34 1.00 13.77
C THR A 153 -18.53 1.84 14.19
N PRO A 154 -19.09 2.69 13.31
CA PRO A 154 -20.34 3.36 13.67
C PRO A 154 -21.36 2.26 13.99
N GLU A 155 -22.10 2.43 15.09
CA GLU A 155 -23.15 1.47 15.46
C GLU A 155 -24.22 1.39 14.36
N ASP A 156 -24.33 2.44 13.55
CA ASP A 156 -25.12 2.51 12.33
C ASP A 156 -24.24 2.37 11.07
N PRO A 157 -24.38 1.30 10.27
CA PRO A 157 -23.66 1.15 9.00
C PRO A 157 -23.98 2.23 7.95
N ASP A 158 -25.02 3.05 8.16
CA ASP A 158 -25.38 4.17 7.28
C ASP A 158 -24.82 5.52 7.76
N GLU A 159 -24.29 5.60 8.99
CA GLU A 159 -23.65 6.81 9.52
C GLU A 159 -22.23 6.93 8.96
N TRP A 160 -22.11 7.63 7.83
CA TRP A 160 -20.84 7.90 7.17
C TRP A 160 -20.73 9.37 6.79
N TRP A 161 -19.56 9.95 7.03
CA TRP A 161 -19.24 11.33 6.64
C TRP A 161 -18.03 11.35 5.69
N PRO A 162 -18.15 11.97 4.50
CA PRO A 162 -17.03 12.13 3.59
C PRO A 162 -15.93 13.01 4.20
N CYS A 163 -14.67 12.63 3.97
CA CYS A 163 -13.48 13.39 4.32
C CYS A 163 -12.73 13.78 3.04
N GLU A 164 -12.02 14.92 3.04
CA GLU A 164 -11.17 15.33 1.91
C GLU A 164 -10.05 14.33 1.60
N LEU A 165 -9.71 13.43 2.53
CA LEU A 165 -8.73 12.38 2.26
C LEU A 165 -9.33 11.12 1.63
N ASP A 166 -10.66 10.98 1.59
CA ASP A 166 -11.33 9.79 1.07
C ASP A 166 -11.05 9.63 -0.43
N CYS A 167 -10.53 8.47 -0.83
CA CYS A 167 -10.18 8.19 -2.22
C CYS A 167 -11.04 7.09 -2.81
N HIS A 168 -11.57 7.34 -4.01
CA HIS A 168 -12.09 6.31 -4.89
C HIS A 168 -11.01 5.95 -5.93
N PRO A 169 -10.63 4.67 -6.09
CA PRO A 169 -9.55 4.25 -6.99
C PRO A 169 -9.85 4.52 -8.48
N GLU A 170 -11.09 4.89 -8.79
CA GLU A 170 -11.54 5.30 -10.12
C GLU A 170 -11.25 6.78 -10.41
N THR A 171 -10.95 7.62 -9.40
CA THR A 171 -10.56 9.03 -9.53
C THR A 171 -9.09 9.23 -9.12
N MET A 172 -8.19 9.36 -10.10
CA MET A 172 -6.75 9.43 -9.85
C MET A 172 -6.25 10.80 -9.35
N ASP A 173 -7.06 11.85 -9.46
CA ASP A 173 -6.58 13.24 -9.51
C ASP A 173 -6.74 14.08 -8.23
N GLU A 174 -7.27 13.55 -7.13
CA GLU A 174 -7.67 14.45 -6.03
C GLU A 174 -6.56 14.74 -4.99
N HIS A 175 -5.63 13.82 -4.70
CA HIS A 175 -4.56 14.09 -3.71
C HIS A 175 -3.23 13.39 -4.05
N PRO A 176 -2.15 14.14 -4.42
CA PRO A 176 -0.83 13.54 -4.68
C PRO A 176 -0.08 13.16 -3.39
N GLY A 177 -0.50 13.68 -2.24
CA GLY A 177 0.07 13.33 -0.93
C GLY A 177 -0.54 12.05 -0.39
N LEU A 178 -1.28 12.18 0.70
CA LEU A 178 -1.95 11.07 1.39
C LEU A 178 -3.37 10.87 0.82
N ARG A 179 -3.74 9.61 0.64
CA ARG A 179 -5.08 9.14 0.24
C ARG A 179 -5.57 8.14 1.27
N TRP A 180 -6.86 8.15 1.57
CA TRP A 180 -7.49 7.23 2.50
C TRP A 180 -8.54 6.40 1.76
N HIS A 181 -8.23 5.12 1.55
CA HIS A 181 -9.17 4.16 1.01
C HIS A 181 -10.10 3.66 2.13
N CYS A 182 -11.29 4.26 2.19
CA CYS A 182 -12.34 3.98 3.16
C CYS A 182 -13.49 3.18 2.52
N ARG A 183 -14.74 3.46 2.89
CA ARG A 183 -15.94 2.79 2.38
C ARG A 183 -16.12 3.00 0.87
N GLY A 184 -16.47 1.93 0.17
CA GLY A 184 -16.66 1.95 -1.28
C GLY A 184 -15.36 2.07 -2.08
N SER A 185 -14.23 1.80 -1.44
CA SER A 185 -12.91 1.82 -2.05
C SER A 185 -12.28 0.41 -2.03
N TYR A 186 -11.16 0.25 -2.72
CA TYR A 186 -10.40 -0.99 -2.75
C TYR A 186 -8.92 -0.71 -3.02
N VAL A 187 -8.07 -1.65 -2.62
CA VAL A 187 -6.66 -1.70 -3.03
C VAL A 187 -6.29 -3.11 -3.47
N LEU A 188 -5.22 -3.24 -4.26
CA LEU A 188 -4.64 -4.54 -4.61
C LEU A 188 -4.02 -5.21 -3.37
N VAL A 189 -4.18 -6.52 -3.28
CA VAL A 189 -3.59 -7.36 -2.23
C VAL A 189 -2.35 -8.05 -2.77
N PRO A 190 -1.19 -7.94 -2.09
CA PRO A 190 -0.01 -8.69 -2.47
C PRO A 190 -0.21 -10.23 -2.39
N PRO A 191 0.36 -11.00 -3.33
CA PRO A 191 1.13 -10.53 -4.47
C PRO A 191 0.20 -10.10 -5.62
N ALA A 192 0.46 -8.93 -6.21
CA ALA A 192 -0.22 -8.48 -7.42
C ALA A 192 0.77 -7.94 -8.45
N GLN A 193 0.45 -8.10 -9.73
CA GLN A 193 1.26 -7.59 -10.83
C GLN A 193 0.68 -6.32 -11.44
N LEU A 194 1.55 -5.40 -11.80
CA LEU A 194 1.23 -4.13 -12.44
C LEU A 194 1.91 -4.08 -13.82
N PRO A 195 1.47 -3.19 -14.73
CA PRO A 195 2.17 -2.99 -15.99
C PRO A 195 3.62 -2.52 -15.78
N GLY A 196 4.53 -2.93 -16.67
CA GLY A 196 5.91 -2.44 -16.68
C GLY A 196 6.83 -3.10 -15.65
N ASP A 197 6.70 -4.40 -15.43
CA ASP A 197 7.48 -5.20 -14.47
C ASP A 197 7.41 -4.67 -13.02
N LEU A 198 6.30 -4.02 -12.69
CA LEU A 198 5.98 -3.52 -11.36
C LEU A 198 5.06 -4.51 -10.63
N SER A 199 5.09 -4.45 -9.30
CA SER A 199 4.33 -5.36 -8.43
C SER A 199 3.76 -4.63 -7.22
N VAL A 200 2.87 -5.31 -6.51
CA VAL A 200 2.42 -4.94 -5.17
C VAL A 200 2.87 -6.05 -4.23
N ASP A 201 3.73 -5.70 -3.27
CA ASP A 201 4.44 -6.64 -2.40
C ASP A 201 4.31 -6.23 -0.93
N TRP A 202 4.20 -7.21 -0.04
CA TRP A 202 4.24 -6.96 1.41
C TRP A 202 5.63 -6.48 1.83
N VAL A 203 5.68 -5.31 2.48
CA VAL A 203 6.83 -4.83 3.26
C VAL A 203 6.73 -5.34 4.69
N ARG A 204 5.51 -5.36 5.24
CA ARG A 204 5.12 -6.04 6.48
C ARG A 204 3.83 -6.81 6.22
N GLY A 205 3.84 -8.11 6.56
CA GLY A 205 2.79 -9.03 6.13
C GLY A 205 1.47 -8.89 6.91
N PRO A 206 0.43 -9.60 6.45
CA PRO A 206 -0.91 -9.57 7.03
C PRO A 206 -1.01 -10.18 8.45
N GLU A 207 0.06 -10.82 8.94
CA GLU A 207 0.16 -11.35 10.31
C GLU A 207 0.21 -10.24 11.37
N HIS A 208 0.46 -8.99 10.99
CA HIS A 208 0.43 -7.85 11.90
C HIS A 208 -1.00 -7.35 12.11
N PRO A 209 -1.43 -7.08 13.36
CA PRO A 209 -2.78 -6.60 13.64
C PRO A 209 -3.01 -5.21 13.05
N LEU A 210 -4.25 -4.93 12.68
CA LEU A 210 -4.67 -3.64 12.15
C LEU A 210 -4.70 -2.59 13.28
N PRO A 211 -3.84 -1.55 13.25
CA PRO A 211 -3.85 -0.48 14.27
C PRO A 211 -5.02 0.48 14.06
N ASP A 212 -5.35 1.25 15.09
CA ASP A 212 -6.21 2.43 14.92
C ASP A 212 -5.54 3.42 13.94
N PRO A 213 -6.22 3.82 12.84
CA PRO A 213 -5.64 4.73 11.86
C PRO A 213 -5.15 6.05 12.46
N LEU A 214 -5.83 6.58 13.49
CA LEU A 214 -5.47 7.84 14.12
C LEU A 214 -4.11 7.78 14.82
N THR A 215 -3.67 6.58 15.22
CA THR A 215 -2.36 6.38 15.88
C THR A 215 -1.19 6.62 14.92
N ILE A 216 -1.37 6.42 13.61
CA ILE A 216 -0.30 6.55 12.61
C ILE A 216 -0.50 7.75 11.67
N LEU A 217 -1.72 8.30 11.62
CA LEU A 217 -2.12 9.33 10.67
C LEU A 217 -1.30 10.62 10.77
N GLU A 218 -1.00 11.08 12.00
CA GLU A 218 -0.23 12.31 12.21
C GLU A 218 1.17 12.20 11.57
N ILE A 219 1.88 11.11 11.83
CA ILE A 219 3.24 10.88 11.32
C ILE A 219 3.23 10.73 9.79
N LEU A 220 2.23 10.03 9.23
CA LEU A 220 2.08 9.89 7.78
C LEU A 220 1.80 11.24 7.12
N THR A 221 0.92 12.06 7.70
CA THR A 221 0.56 13.37 7.18
C THR A 221 1.77 14.32 7.19
N ASP A 222 2.51 14.34 8.30
CA ASP A 222 3.72 15.15 8.44
C ASP A 222 4.83 14.70 7.47
N ALA A 223 5.07 13.40 7.30
CA ALA A 223 6.01 12.89 6.30
C ALA A 223 5.58 13.26 4.87
N CYS A 224 4.29 13.18 4.54
CA CYS A 224 3.77 13.59 3.24
C CYS A 224 3.93 15.11 3.01
N ALA A 225 3.70 15.93 4.03
CA ALA A 225 3.86 17.39 3.93
C ALA A 225 5.33 17.77 3.65
N ARG A 226 6.29 17.11 4.31
CA ARG A 226 7.72 17.31 4.04
C ARG A 226 8.12 16.88 2.63
N TYR A 227 7.65 15.71 2.20
CA TYR A 227 7.88 15.23 0.83
C TYR A 227 7.34 16.19 -0.24
N ALA A 228 6.16 16.77 -0.01
CA ALA A 228 5.58 17.77 -0.91
C ALA A 228 6.38 19.09 -0.93
N GLY A 229 6.91 19.50 0.23
CA GLY A 229 7.82 20.65 0.35
C GLY A 229 9.12 20.47 -0.45
N ASP A 230 9.79 19.33 -0.27
CA ASP A 230 11.05 19.00 -0.95
C ASP A 230 10.88 18.86 -2.48
N GLY A 231 9.74 18.30 -2.94
CA GLY A 231 9.41 18.21 -4.35
C GLY A 231 9.16 19.57 -5.02
N SER A 232 8.63 20.55 -4.26
CA SER A 232 8.42 21.91 -4.74
C SER A 232 9.72 22.69 -4.91
N GLU A 233 10.73 22.46 -4.05
CA GLU A 233 12.07 23.04 -4.17
C GLU A 233 12.87 22.43 -5.33
N GLN A 234 12.71 21.13 -5.60
CA GLN A 234 13.37 20.47 -6.74
C GLN A 234 12.82 20.90 -8.10
N LEU A 235 11.52 21.22 -8.20
CA LEU A 235 10.92 21.77 -9.43
C LEU A 235 11.31 23.24 -9.68
N ALA A 236 11.69 23.99 -8.63
CA ALA A 236 12.16 25.37 -8.74
C ALA A 236 13.62 25.49 -9.23
N ALA A 237 14.38 24.39 -9.32
CA ALA A 237 15.79 24.36 -9.69
C ALA A 237 16.05 24.23 -11.21
N TRP A 238 15.12 24.65 -12.08
CA TRP A 238 15.36 24.71 -13.53
C TRP A 238 16.12 26.00 -13.90
N PRO A 239 17.28 25.94 -14.57
CA PRO A 239 18.02 27.15 -14.90
C PRO A 239 17.29 27.94 -15.99
N HIS A 240 16.89 29.17 -15.67
CA HIS A 240 16.57 30.18 -16.66
C HIS A 240 17.83 30.47 -17.48
N ARG A 241 17.89 29.96 -18.72
CA ARG A 241 18.84 30.47 -19.72
C ARG A 241 18.28 31.78 -20.26
N GLY A 242 19.03 32.86 -20.02
CA GLY A 242 18.86 34.15 -20.69
C GLY A 242 19.38 34.14 -22.12
#